data_AF-A0A812Q3U7-F1
#
_entry.id   AF-A0A812Q3U7-F1
#
_cell.length_a   1.000
_cell.length_b   1.000
_cell.length_c   1.000
_cell.angle_alpha   90.00
_cell.angle_beta   90.00
_cell.angle_gamma   90.00
#
_symmetry.space_group_name_H-M   'P 1'
#
loop_
_entity.id
_entity.type
_entity.pdbx_description
1 polymer ?
#
loop_
_entity_poly.entity_id
_entity_poly.type
_entity_poly.pdbx_seq_one_letter_code
_entity_poly.pdbx_strand_id
1 'polypeptide(L)'
;KRTTLSSLVRRSLDSIERWAWLRRGLLARGRLYMGHTRFATSSKATLEGTHPHRWTPPQTQDVYVGWSLGHLTKQQKRLELFITHNGDLDYFDVGKITYDLGTIQSWLEHATGCARPADVDSAAIAGIMDLLRTQGCLTRSVRFGFLFGPKRTSLNYEMPAQKLFKQIGQVIDGVLQRHGIEEKTVGILNDERELLRASCVQAVVGCKLQIPLEESDVQKMVNSSVDAFFDNDLLFATQLFMRNAKGSFGLCITSSLDASRQMVIAARGQTMSVAFYPETGLVLYGSEAAAVKAGMGKSVPHEQQTQRRSRHASVVFGLGSKARGRSDSNGMFHSPDKLTFDASHESMQAGGSNQLALQSQLNEGYTKRIAAAIATLLKDLGGEICLLDWGEGMPFTSFNHRSLRPTVLMNNALTVTLVRESFVRKTMMKRMVAIEDNPLVLPLPRSKAEPVGQDIQDIPKALEKIQNDWDLGRGLNRSTAWALGRALRGRLQDKLAGKVASDAVDLLITGCEVSLWLGEQLAADLSLCFRRLVVRCISANKILGLHGLECPMPQTGHGCGSWNLQGACVLLVSHSGGSFSTLNISNLLQAATRHLFIVTSEWDTQIGKQLRQLDETSRIFSTDIGLRPAEPCSIS
;
A
#
# COMPACT_ATOMS: atom_id res chain seq x y z
N LYS A 1 -25.66 -6.77 -1.48
CA LYS A 1 -25.60 -5.55 -0.65
C LYS A 1 -24.24 -4.89 -0.87
N ARG A 2 -24.14 -4.02 -1.89
CA ARG A 2 -22.90 -3.34 -2.31
C ARG A 2 -22.77 -2.08 -1.44
N THR A 3 -21.89 -2.14 -0.45
CA THR A 3 -21.87 -1.16 0.65
C THR A 3 -21.24 0.15 0.23
N THR A 4 -21.84 1.25 0.68
CA THR A 4 -21.29 2.62 0.70
C THR A 4 -20.13 2.70 1.69
N LEU A 5 -19.10 1.87 1.51
CA LEU A 5 -18.06 1.68 2.52
C LEU A 5 -17.38 2.97 2.92
N SER A 6 -17.00 3.80 1.96
CA SER A 6 -16.40 5.11 2.24
C SER A 6 -17.31 5.96 3.13
N SER A 7 -18.64 5.83 2.99
CA SER A 7 -19.64 6.47 3.85
C SER A 7 -19.87 5.78 5.19
N LEU A 8 -19.74 4.45 5.26
CA LEU A 8 -19.82 3.69 6.51
C LEU A 8 -18.59 3.92 7.38
N VAL A 9 -17.39 3.84 6.79
CA VAL A 9 -16.12 4.26 7.41
C VAL A 9 -16.25 5.71 7.87
N ARG A 10 -16.72 6.61 7.00
CA ARG A 10 -16.98 8.02 7.35
C ARG A 10 -17.94 8.19 8.53
N ARG A 11 -19.09 7.51 8.54
CA ARG A 11 -20.05 7.58 9.66
C ARG A 11 -19.46 7.01 10.95
N SER A 12 -18.68 5.94 10.84
CA SER A 12 -18.01 5.32 11.98
C SER A 12 -16.93 6.25 12.56
N LEU A 13 -16.10 6.87 11.70
CA LEU A 13 -15.13 7.90 12.09
C LEU A 13 -15.82 9.06 12.79
N ASP A 14 -16.84 9.66 12.16
CA ASP A 14 -17.60 10.79 12.71
C ASP A 14 -18.26 10.43 14.05
N SER A 15 -18.69 9.18 14.25
CA SER A 15 -19.30 8.70 15.50
C SER A 15 -18.26 8.47 16.60
N ILE A 16 -17.14 7.82 16.27
CA ILE A 16 -16.06 7.56 17.23
C ILE A 16 -15.40 8.87 17.64
N GLU A 17 -15.22 9.81 16.71
CA GLU A 17 -14.73 11.15 16.99
C GLU A 17 -15.63 11.91 17.94
N ARG A 18 -16.95 11.91 17.70
CA ARG A 18 -17.93 12.51 18.62
C ARG A 18 -17.85 11.88 20.02
N TRP A 19 -17.79 10.56 20.10
CA TRP A 19 -17.77 9.85 21.38
C TRP A 19 -16.49 10.11 22.17
N ALA A 20 -15.35 10.08 21.49
CA ALA A 20 -14.07 10.31 22.11
C ALA A 20 -13.80 11.81 22.40
N TRP A 21 -14.50 12.72 21.72
CA TRP A 21 -14.55 14.14 22.10
C TRP A 21 -15.31 14.36 23.41
N LEU A 22 -16.43 13.64 23.62
CA LEU A 22 -17.17 13.68 24.90
C LEU A 22 -16.30 13.21 26.08
N ARG A 23 -15.34 12.32 25.83
CA ARG A 23 -14.33 11.89 26.81
C ARG A 23 -13.00 12.61 26.57
N ARG A 24 -12.91 13.86 27.02
CA ARG A 24 -11.81 14.88 26.86
C ARG A 24 -10.32 14.44 26.93
N GLY A 25 -9.97 13.15 27.08
CA GLY A 25 -8.59 12.65 27.05
C GLY A 25 -8.19 11.84 25.80
N LEU A 26 -9.13 11.46 24.93
CA LEU A 26 -8.85 10.58 23.79
C LEU A 26 -8.41 11.31 22.50
N LEU A 27 -8.43 12.64 22.45
CA LEU A 27 -8.13 13.44 21.25
C LEU A 27 -6.63 13.79 21.11
N ALA A 28 -5.84 13.72 22.18
CA ALA A 28 -4.45 14.17 22.19
C ALA A 28 -3.42 13.10 21.75
N ARG A 29 -3.86 11.85 21.53
CA ARG A 29 -3.01 10.73 21.11
C ARG A 29 -3.53 10.27 19.76
N GLY A 30 -2.72 10.41 18.71
CA GLY A 30 -3.10 10.08 17.33
C GLY A 30 -3.88 8.77 17.21
N ARG A 31 -4.91 8.73 16.36
CA ARG A 31 -5.79 7.58 16.23
C ARG A 31 -5.55 6.87 14.92
N LEU A 32 -5.29 5.57 15.01
CA LEU A 32 -5.29 4.69 13.85
C LEU A 32 -6.67 4.07 13.68
N TYR A 33 -7.32 4.34 12.56
CA TYR A 33 -8.54 3.65 12.16
C TYR A 33 -8.20 2.64 11.08
N MET A 34 -8.47 1.37 11.35
CA MET A 34 -8.21 0.28 10.42
C MET A 34 -9.53 -0.29 9.95
N GLY A 35 -9.74 -0.26 8.65
CA GLY A 35 -10.87 -0.90 8.00
C GLY A 35 -10.37 -1.56 6.74
N HIS A 36 -10.78 -2.82 6.54
CA HIS A 36 -10.53 -3.51 5.29
C HIS A 36 -11.85 -4.01 4.76
N THR A 37 -12.07 -3.80 3.47
CA THR A 37 -13.17 -4.42 2.75
C THR A 37 -12.65 -5.23 1.60
N ARG A 38 -13.03 -6.50 1.63
CA ARG A 38 -12.90 -7.37 0.48
C ARG A 38 -13.96 -6.96 -0.55
N PHE A 39 -13.52 -6.51 -1.72
CA PHE A 39 -14.39 -6.42 -2.88
C PHE A 39 -14.63 -7.83 -3.42
N ALA A 40 -15.89 -8.16 -3.70
CA ALA A 40 -16.24 -9.38 -4.40
C ALA A 40 -15.88 -9.21 -5.88
N THR A 41 -14.73 -9.70 -6.31
CA THR A 41 -14.31 -9.66 -7.73
C THR A 41 -15.01 -10.74 -8.55
N SER A 42 -15.31 -11.90 -7.95
CA SER A 42 -16.05 -13.00 -8.60
C SER A 42 -16.88 -13.87 -7.64
N SER A 43 -16.63 -13.80 -6.33
CA SER A 43 -17.28 -14.65 -5.32
C SER A 43 -18.16 -13.87 -4.34
N LYS A 44 -19.21 -14.51 -3.82
CA LYS A 44 -20.06 -13.94 -2.76
C LYS A 44 -19.20 -13.60 -1.53
N ALA A 45 -19.29 -12.37 -1.03
CA ALA A 45 -18.67 -12.01 0.24
C ALA A 45 -19.28 -12.86 1.37
N THR A 46 -18.46 -13.66 2.04
CA THR A 46 -18.86 -14.49 3.19
C THR A 46 -18.41 -13.80 4.48
N LEU A 47 -19.12 -14.07 5.58
CA LEU A 47 -18.73 -13.60 6.93
C LEU A 47 -17.33 -14.12 7.31
N GLU A 48 -17.02 -15.36 6.93
CA GLU A 48 -15.72 -15.99 7.15
C GLU A 48 -14.58 -15.34 6.36
N GLY A 49 -14.87 -14.66 5.25
CA GLY A 49 -13.89 -13.91 4.48
C GLY A 49 -13.81 -12.43 4.87
N THR A 50 -14.47 -12.02 5.96
CA THR A 50 -14.43 -10.64 6.45
C THR A 50 -13.30 -10.42 7.45
N HIS A 51 -12.59 -9.32 7.26
CA HIS A 51 -11.43 -8.92 8.02
C HIS A 51 -11.81 -8.08 9.26
N PRO A 52 -10.90 -7.95 10.25
CA PRO A 52 -9.56 -8.57 10.32
C PRO A 52 -9.59 -10.03 10.75
N HIS A 53 -8.61 -10.81 10.30
CA HIS A 53 -8.41 -12.19 10.76
C HIS A 53 -7.38 -12.26 11.87
N ARG A 54 -7.60 -13.23 12.76
CA ARG A 54 -6.68 -13.70 13.79
C ARG A 54 -6.71 -15.23 13.77
N TRP A 55 -5.60 -15.88 14.08
CA TRP A 55 -5.57 -17.33 14.26
C TRP A 55 -5.70 -17.70 15.73
N THR A 56 -4.75 -17.27 16.55
CA THR A 56 -4.77 -17.54 17.99
C THR A 56 -5.73 -16.56 18.68
N PRO A 57 -6.58 -17.01 19.63
CA PRO A 57 -7.34 -16.10 20.47
C PRO A 57 -6.41 -15.25 21.35
N PRO A 58 -6.89 -14.12 21.89
CA PRO A 58 -6.13 -13.32 22.86
C PRO A 58 -5.56 -14.16 24.01
N GLN A 59 -4.26 -13.99 24.26
CA GLN A 59 -3.55 -14.69 25.34
C GLN A 59 -2.75 -13.71 26.19
N THR A 60 -2.77 -13.89 27.51
CA THR A 60 -1.85 -13.19 28.40
C THR A 60 -0.50 -13.90 28.39
N GLN A 61 0.56 -13.17 28.09
CA GLN A 61 1.93 -13.68 28.02
C GLN A 61 2.87 -12.76 28.79
N ASP A 62 3.92 -13.33 29.37
CA ASP A 62 5.06 -12.55 29.87
C ASP A 62 5.89 -12.11 28.66
N VAL A 63 6.09 -10.81 28.53
CA VAL A 63 6.76 -10.19 27.39
C VAL A 63 7.74 -9.12 27.89
N TYR A 64 8.96 -9.13 27.37
CA TYR A 64 9.89 -8.03 27.52
C TYR A 64 9.49 -6.89 26.58
N VAL A 65 9.26 -5.72 27.15
CA VAL A 65 8.90 -4.48 26.43
C VAL A 65 9.96 -3.41 26.68
N GLY A 66 9.87 -2.26 26.03
CA GLY A 66 10.86 -1.17 26.17
C GLY A 66 11.97 -1.23 25.12
N TRP A 67 11.84 -2.10 24.12
CA TRP A 67 12.76 -2.22 22.99
C TRP A 67 13.14 -0.89 22.34
N SER A 68 12.16 0.00 22.15
CA SER A 68 12.38 1.33 21.57
C SER A 68 13.15 2.30 22.46
N LEU A 69 13.14 2.08 23.78
CA LEU A 69 13.89 2.86 24.76
C LEU A 69 15.30 2.29 24.98
N GLY A 70 15.61 1.14 24.37
CA GLY A 70 16.88 0.46 24.56
C GLY A 70 17.02 -0.27 25.89
N HIS A 71 16.01 -0.25 26.75
CA HIS A 71 16.00 -0.94 28.04
C HIS A 71 14.77 -1.84 28.14
N LEU A 72 14.98 -3.09 28.54
CA LEU A 72 13.92 -4.08 28.58
C LEU A 72 13.34 -4.20 29.99
N THR A 73 12.02 -4.36 30.07
CA THR A 73 11.32 -4.68 31.31
C THR A 73 10.30 -5.78 31.06
N LYS A 74 10.23 -6.76 31.95
CA LYS A 74 9.27 -7.84 31.84
C LYS A 74 7.88 -7.38 32.28
N GLN A 75 6.87 -7.59 31.44
CA GLN A 75 5.48 -7.22 31.71
C GLN A 75 4.51 -8.30 31.23
N GLN A 76 3.38 -8.44 31.91
CA GLN A 76 2.25 -9.22 31.38
C GLN A 76 1.46 -8.38 30.38
N LYS A 77 1.36 -8.88 29.14
CA LYS A 77 0.61 -8.24 28.06
C LYS A 77 -0.37 -9.22 27.46
N ARG A 78 -1.53 -8.68 27.05
CA ARG A 78 -2.49 -9.39 26.22
C ARG A 78 -2.03 -9.32 24.77
N LEU A 79 -1.67 -10.47 24.22
CA LEU A 79 -1.12 -10.62 22.88
C LEU A 79 -2.21 -11.02 21.90
N GLU A 80 -2.38 -10.22 20.85
CA GLU A 80 -3.27 -10.45 19.72
C GLU A 80 -2.58 -9.97 18.44
N LEU A 81 -2.78 -10.70 17.34
CA LEU A 81 -2.27 -10.34 16.02
C LEU A 81 -3.44 -10.31 15.03
N PHE A 82 -3.50 -9.24 14.25
CA PHE A 82 -4.56 -8.99 13.29
C PHE A 82 -3.97 -8.78 11.89
N ILE A 83 -4.60 -9.44 10.91
CA ILE A 83 -4.26 -9.30 9.50
C ILE A 83 -5.48 -8.81 8.71
N THR A 84 -5.23 -7.84 7.85
CA THR A 84 -6.09 -7.57 6.69
C THR A 84 -5.32 -7.94 5.43
N HIS A 85 -6.00 -8.56 4.46
CA HIS A 85 -5.35 -9.19 3.32
C HIS A 85 -6.20 -9.04 2.06
N ASN A 86 -5.56 -8.68 0.97
CA ASN A 86 -6.08 -8.74 -0.39
C ASN A 86 -5.14 -9.61 -1.23
N GLY A 87 -5.69 -10.48 -2.07
CA GLY A 87 -4.92 -11.47 -2.83
C GLY A 87 -5.10 -12.88 -2.29
N ASP A 88 -4.12 -13.74 -2.55
CA ASP A 88 -4.17 -15.18 -2.37
C ASP A 88 -2.82 -15.70 -1.83
N LEU A 89 -2.87 -16.62 -0.87
CA LEU A 89 -1.71 -17.37 -0.39
C LEU A 89 -1.76 -18.77 -1.01
N ASP A 90 -0.97 -19.00 -2.06
CA ASP A 90 -0.97 -20.28 -2.76
C ASP A 90 -0.10 -21.32 -2.04
N TYR A 91 1.11 -20.91 -1.67
CA TYR A 91 2.11 -21.78 -1.05
C TYR A 91 2.94 -21.07 0.02
N PHE A 92 3.52 -21.84 0.94
CA PHE A 92 4.46 -21.33 1.92
C PHE A 92 5.64 -22.29 2.11
N ASP A 93 6.84 -21.72 2.16
CA ASP A 93 8.07 -22.48 2.36
C ASP A 93 8.34 -22.70 3.85
N VAL A 94 8.47 -23.97 4.26
CA VAL A 94 8.95 -24.37 5.60
C VAL A 94 10.15 -25.29 5.43
N GLY A 95 11.30 -24.91 6.00
CA GLY A 95 12.52 -25.71 5.88
C GLY A 95 13.05 -25.84 4.44
N LYS A 96 12.79 -24.84 3.58
CA LYS A 96 13.07 -24.85 2.12
C LYS A 96 12.20 -25.81 1.30
N ILE A 97 11.13 -26.34 1.88
CA ILE A 97 10.14 -27.14 1.16
C ILE A 97 8.88 -26.31 1.02
N THR A 98 8.35 -26.24 -0.19
CA THR A 98 7.12 -25.52 -0.54
C THR A 98 5.92 -26.40 -0.29
N TYR A 99 4.96 -25.92 0.50
CA TYR A 99 3.70 -26.61 0.79
C TYR A 99 2.52 -25.77 0.31
N ASP A 100 1.48 -26.43 -0.17
CA ASP A 100 0.21 -25.79 -0.53
C ASP A 100 -0.53 -25.27 0.71
N LEU A 101 -1.46 -24.35 0.48
CA LEU A 101 -2.26 -23.71 1.53
C LEU A 101 -2.98 -24.71 2.45
N GLY A 102 -3.57 -25.78 1.92
CA GLY A 102 -4.33 -26.75 2.72
C GLY A 102 -3.43 -27.52 3.69
N THR A 103 -2.25 -27.92 3.21
CA THR A 103 -1.21 -28.53 4.04
C THR A 103 -0.72 -27.58 5.14
N ILE A 104 -0.50 -26.31 4.81
CA ILE A 104 -0.09 -25.29 5.79
C ILE A 104 -1.18 -25.02 6.83
N GLN A 105 -2.44 -24.90 6.42
CA GLN A 105 -3.57 -24.71 7.33
C GLN A 105 -3.66 -25.84 8.37
N SER A 106 -3.54 -27.09 7.92
CA SER A 106 -3.56 -28.26 8.80
C SER A 106 -2.36 -28.30 9.75
N TRP A 107 -1.18 -27.92 9.25
CA TRP A 107 0.02 -27.81 10.08
C TRP A 107 -0.09 -26.72 11.14
N LEU A 108 -0.69 -25.58 10.82
CA LEU A 108 -0.87 -24.46 11.75
C LEU A 108 -1.71 -24.84 12.97
N GLU A 109 -2.70 -25.72 12.83
CA GLU A 109 -3.51 -26.17 13.97
C GLU A 109 -2.66 -26.84 15.04
N HIS A 110 -1.75 -27.72 14.60
CA HIS A 110 -0.81 -28.41 15.46
C HIS A 110 0.29 -27.46 15.97
N ALA A 111 0.89 -26.65 15.07
CA ALA A 111 1.98 -25.74 15.41
C ALA A 111 1.57 -24.65 16.40
N THR A 112 0.33 -24.17 16.32
CA THR A 112 -0.21 -23.14 17.23
C THR A 112 -0.93 -23.74 18.43
N GLY A 113 -1.40 -24.98 18.33
CA GLY A 113 -2.30 -25.62 19.31
C GLY A 113 -3.71 -25.04 19.31
N CYS A 114 -4.13 -24.37 18.23
CA CYS A 114 -5.43 -23.73 18.09
C CYS A 114 -6.11 -24.21 16.81
N ALA A 115 -7.39 -24.55 16.89
CA ALA A 115 -8.17 -24.92 15.72
C ALA A 115 -8.23 -23.77 14.69
N ARG A 116 -8.32 -24.13 13.42
CA ARG A 116 -8.45 -23.19 12.32
C ARG A 116 -9.73 -22.35 12.50
N PRO A 117 -9.62 -21.00 12.51
CA PRO A 117 -10.77 -20.14 12.79
C PRO A 117 -11.70 -19.95 11.58
N ALA A 118 -11.19 -20.11 10.37
CA ALA A 118 -11.92 -19.98 9.10
C ALA A 118 -11.12 -20.61 7.96
N ASP A 119 -11.82 -21.09 6.93
CA ASP A 119 -11.25 -21.77 5.76
C ASP A 119 -10.90 -20.75 4.67
N VAL A 120 -10.07 -19.77 5.04
CA VAL A 120 -9.62 -18.69 4.15
C VAL A 120 -8.11 -18.44 4.31
N ASP A 121 -7.46 -18.05 3.22
CA ASP A 121 -6.03 -17.75 3.14
C ASP A 121 -5.58 -16.78 4.21
N SER A 122 -6.38 -15.74 4.44
CA SER A 122 -6.11 -14.69 5.41
C SER A 122 -6.02 -15.19 6.85
N ALA A 123 -6.73 -16.28 7.19
CA ALA A 123 -6.59 -16.94 8.48
C ALA A 123 -5.23 -17.64 8.57
N ALA A 124 -4.83 -18.39 7.53
CA ALA A 124 -3.53 -19.04 7.47
C ALA A 124 -2.38 -18.02 7.58
N ILE A 125 -2.47 -16.88 6.90
CA ILE A 125 -1.51 -15.78 7.02
C ILE A 125 -1.43 -15.29 8.47
N ALA A 126 -2.57 -15.11 9.15
CA ALA A 126 -2.58 -14.74 10.57
C ALA A 126 -1.91 -15.81 11.46
N GLY A 127 -2.11 -17.09 11.16
CA GLY A 127 -1.46 -18.20 11.88
C GLY A 127 0.04 -18.23 11.67
N ILE A 128 0.52 -18.06 10.43
CA ILE A 128 1.95 -17.94 10.13
C ILE A 128 2.55 -16.74 10.86
N MET A 129 1.91 -15.57 10.79
CA MET A 129 2.39 -14.37 11.47
C MET A 129 2.42 -14.54 13.00
N ASP A 130 1.50 -15.31 13.58
CA ASP A 130 1.50 -15.68 15.00
C ASP A 130 2.71 -16.55 15.40
N LEU A 131 3.24 -17.35 14.47
CA LEU A 131 4.47 -18.11 14.65
C LEU A 131 5.72 -17.24 14.46
N LEU A 132 5.68 -16.30 13.50
CA LEU A 132 6.84 -15.48 13.13
C LEU A 132 7.07 -14.30 14.07
N ARG A 133 6.03 -13.58 14.52
CA ARG A 133 6.18 -12.42 15.43
C ARG A 133 6.42 -12.89 16.88
N THR A 134 7.67 -12.85 17.33
CA THR A 134 8.05 -13.40 18.64
C THR A 134 8.93 -12.51 19.52
N GLN A 135 9.51 -11.42 18.99
CA GLN A 135 10.39 -10.52 19.76
C GLN A 135 9.78 -10.16 21.13
N GLY A 136 10.59 -10.33 22.18
CA GLY A 136 10.20 -10.09 23.56
C GLY A 136 9.39 -11.21 24.23
N CYS A 137 8.88 -12.20 23.51
CA CYS A 137 8.09 -13.30 24.09
C CYS A 137 8.86 -14.62 24.00
N LEU A 138 9.45 -15.06 25.13
CA LEU A 138 10.28 -16.27 25.17
C LEU A 138 9.52 -17.53 24.80
N THR A 139 8.32 -17.76 25.35
CA THR A 139 7.51 -18.94 25.01
C THR A 139 7.27 -19.06 23.50
N ARG A 140 6.93 -17.94 22.83
CA ARG A 140 6.74 -17.91 21.37
C ARG A 140 8.05 -18.06 20.61
N SER A 141 9.14 -17.47 21.10
CA SER A 141 10.46 -17.59 20.48
C SER A 141 11.03 -19.01 20.58
N VAL A 142 10.76 -19.71 21.68
CA VAL A 142 11.06 -21.15 21.82
C VAL A 142 10.29 -21.95 20.79
N ARG A 143 8.97 -21.71 20.67
CA ARG A 143 8.15 -22.36 19.65
C ARG A 143 8.68 -22.07 18.24
N PHE A 144 9.03 -20.83 17.92
CA PHE A 144 9.65 -20.48 16.64
C PHE A 144 10.95 -21.27 16.40
N GLY A 145 11.85 -21.29 17.40
CA GLY A 145 13.10 -22.04 17.28
C GLY A 145 12.88 -23.53 17.08
N PHE A 146 11.86 -24.11 17.71
CA PHE A 146 11.49 -25.51 17.49
C PHE A 146 11.00 -25.75 16.07
N LEU A 147 10.15 -24.87 15.55
CA LEU A 147 9.55 -25.02 14.23
C LEU A 147 10.58 -24.78 13.10
N PHE A 148 11.42 -23.76 13.22
CA PHE A 148 12.24 -23.24 12.12
C PHE A 148 13.76 -23.40 12.30
N GLY A 149 14.24 -23.73 13.51
CA GLY A 149 15.67 -23.89 13.78
C GLY A 149 16.25 -25.21 13.24
N PRO A 150 15.68 -26.38 13.59
CA PRO A 150 16.07 -27.67 13.01
C PRO A 150 15.83 -27.74 11.50
N LYS A 151 16.62 -28.57 10.81
CA LYS A 151 16.42 -28.83 9.38
C LYS A 151 15.27 -29.82 9.21
N ARG A 152 14.09 -29.32 8.86
CA ARG A 152 12.90 -30.15 8.62
C ARG A 152 12.79 -30.59 7.16
N THR A 153 12.46 -31.85 6.95
CA THR A 153 12.16 -32.44 5.63
C THR A 153 10.66 -32.67 5.40
N SER A 154 9.83 -32.48 6.42
CA SER A 154 8.37 -32.59 6.35
C SER A 154 7.72 -31.73 7.45
N LEU A 155 6.39 -31.54 7.35
CA LEU A 155 5.57 -30.97 8.43
C LEU A 155 5.04 -32.03 9.41
N ASN A 156 5.38 -33.30 9.19
CA ASN A 156 4.93 -34.41 10.03
C ASN A 156 5.99 -34.72 11.10
N TYR A 157 5.84 -34.10 12.26
CA TYR A 157 6.69 -34.30 13.42
C TYR A 157 5.89 -34.12 14.70
N GLU A 158 6.36 -34.76 15.78
CA GLU A 158 5.71 -34.64 17.08
C GLU A 158 5.80 -33.19 17.59
N MET A 159 4.64 -32.58 17.84
CA MET A 159 4.57 -31.22 18.39
C MET A 159 4.55 -31.29 19.92
N PRO A 160 5.49 -30.63 20.61
CA PRO A 160 5.46 -30.54 22.06
C PRO A 160 4.20 -29.84 22.58
N ALA A 161 3.77 -30.24 23.77
CA ALA A 161 2.74 -29.51 24.50
C ALA A 161 3.20 -28.08 24.82
N GLN A 162 2.27 -27.12 24.80
CA GLN A 162 2.55 -25.70 25.10
C GLN A 162 3.26 -25.48 26.44
N LYS A 163 3.03 -26.37 27.42
CA LYS A 163 3.70 -26.36 28.72
C LYS A 163 5.23 -26.51 28.58
N LEU A 164 5.71 -27.34 27.65
CA LEU A 164 7.14 -27.53 27.45
C LEU A 164 7.82 -26.26 26.92
N PHE A 165 7.20 -25.57 25.94
CA PHE A 165 7.73 -24.30 25.45
C PHE A 165 7.82 -23.24 26.55
N LYS A 166 6.84 -23.22 27.47
CA LYS A 166 6.89 -22.34 28.64
C LYS A 166 8.02 -22.71 29.61
N GLN A 167 8.24 -24.00 29.87
CA GLN A 167 9.33 -24.47 30.72
C GLN A 167 10.71 -24.13 30.14
N ILE A 168 10.93 -24.39 28.86
CA ILE A 168 12.18 -24.01 28.17
C ILE A 168 12.34 -22.48 28.18
N GLY A 169 11.25 -21.75 27.93
CA GLY A 169 11.24 -20.28 28.00
C GLY A 169 11.67 -19.77 29.37
N GLN A 170 11.24 -20.39 30.47
CA GLN A 170 11.67 -20.04 31.83
C GLN A 170 13.15 -20.34 32.08
N VAL A 171 13.70 -21.40 31.50
CA VAL A 171 15.14 -21.70 31.58
C VAL A 171 15.95 -20.60 30.88
N ILE A 172 15.56 -20.23 29.66
CA ILE A 172 16.20 -19.14 28.91
C ILE A 172 16.06 -17.80 29.65
N ASP A 173 14.87 -17.54 30.21
CA ASP A 173 14.60 -16.35 31.04
C ASP A 173 15.58 -16.25 32.21
N GLY A 174 15.81 -17.34 32.94
CA GLY A 174 16.78 -17.39 34.04
C GLY A 174 18.23 -17.17 33.61
N VAL A 175 18.58 -17.49 32.35
CA VAL A 175 19.89 -17.12 31.78
C VAL A 175 19.94 -15.63 31.48
N LEU A 176 18.93 -15.08 30.81
CA LEU A 176 18.86 -13.65 30.48
C LEU A 176 18.89 -12.76 31.73
N GLN A 177 18.19 -13.16 32.79
CA GLN A 177 18.20 -12.47 34.08
C GLN A 177 19.60 -12.47 34.72
N ARG A 178 20.33 -13.59 34.70
CA ARG A 178 21.74 -13.65 35.18
C ARG A 178 22.70 -12.79 34.36
N HIS A 179 22.39 -12.59 33.09
CA HIS A 179 23.16 -11.70 32.20
C HIS A 179 22.71 -10.23 32.28
N GLY A 180 21.74 -9.91 33.14
CA GLY A 180 21.29 -8.55 33.40
C GLY A 180 20.45 -7.95 32.27
N ILE A 181 19.45 -8.69 31.77
CA ILE A 181 18.59 -8.25 30.67
C ILE A 181 17.83 -6.94 30.95
N GLU A 182 17.49 -6.63 32.20
CA GLU A 182 16.78 -5.39 32.55
C GLU A 182 17.74 -4.23 32.86
N GLU A 183 18.98 -4.55 33.22
CA GLU A 183 20.03 -3.61 33.60
C GLU A 183 20.85 -3.12 32.39
N LYS A 184 21.06 -4.00 31.41
CA LYS A 184 21.85 -3.69 30.21
C LYS A 184 20.99 -3.08 29.12
N THR A 185 21.63 -2.30 28.25
CA THR A 185 20.97 -1.82 27.03
C THR A 185 20.83 -2.97 26.03
N VAL A 186 19.81 -2.89 25.18
CA VAL A 186 19.61 -3.83 24.05
C VAL A 186 20.82 -3.86 23.12
N GLY A 187 21.59 -2.76 22.99
CA GLY A 187 22.84 -2.74 22.23
C GLY A 187 23.87 -3.72 22.81
N ILE A 188 24.16 -3.59 24.10
CA ILE A 188 25.12 -4.46 24.80
C ILE A 188 24.66 -5.92 24.77
N LEU A 189 23.38 -6.18 24.96
CA LEU A 189 22.83 -7.54 24.87
C LEU A 189 23.01 -8.15 23.48
N ASN A 190 22.95 -7.34 22.42
CA ASN A 190 23.24 -7.82 21.06
C ASN A 190 24.73 -8.07 20.84
N ASP A 191 25.61 -7.26 21.43
CA ASP A 191 27.06 -7.50 21.38
C ASP A 191 27.44 -8.80 22.10
N GLU A 192 26.72 -9.14 23.19
CA GLU A 192 26.88 -10.38 23.96
C GLU A 192 26.08 -11.58 23.42
N ARG A 193 25.44 -11.45 22.25
CA ARG A 193 24.44 -12.44 21.78
C ARG A 193 24.98 -13.85 21.60
N GLU A 194 26.21 -14.01 21.13
CA GLU A 194 26.83 -15.35 21.00
C GLU A 194 27.06 -16.01 22.37
N LEU A 195 27.50 -15.24 23.36
CA LEU A 195 27.67 -15.72 24.73
C LEU A 195 26.31 -16.11 25.33
N LEU A 196 25.27 -15.30 25.13
CA LEU A 196 23.91 -15.60 25.57
C LEU A 196 23.40 -16.91 24.96
N ARG A 197 23.60 -17.13 23.65
CA ARG A 197 23.23 -18.38 22.98
C ARG A 197 23.91 -19.59 23.62
N ALA A 198 25.24 -19.52 23.80
CA ALA A 198 26.01 -20.61 24.41
C ALA A 198 25.51 -20.94 25.84
N SER A 199 25.32 -19.92 26.68
CA SER A 199 24.76 -20.08 28.04
C SER A 199 23.35 -20.67 28.04
N CYS A 200 22.49 -20.25 27.10
CA CYS A 200 21.13 -20.77 26.99
C CYS A 200 21.12 -22.24 26.60
N VAL A 201 21.98 -22.66 25.67
CA VAL A 201 22.07 -24.05 25.25
C VAL A 201 22.53 -24.92 26.41
N GLN A 202 23.61 -24.52 27.09
CA GLN A 202 24.13 -25.26 28.24
C GLN A 202 23.05 -25.44 29.32
N ALA A 203 22.27 -24.38 29.59
CA ALA A 203 21.18 -24.44 30.56
C ALA A 203 20.05 -25.39 30.11
N VAL A 204 19.59 -25.30 28.86
CA VAL A 204 18.49 -26.12 28.34
C VAL A 204 18.87 -27.60 28.30
N VAL A 205 20.07 -27.92 27.81
CA VAL A 205 20.59 -29.30 27.77
C VAL A 205 20.78 -29.85 29.20
N GLY A 206 21.28 -29.02 30.12
CA GLY A 206 21.46 -29.39 31.53
C GLY A 206 20.16 -29.70 32.28
N CYS A 207 19.02 -29.12 31.86
CA CYS A 207 17.72 -29.37 32.49
C CYS A 207 17.11 -30.75 32.16
N LYS A 208 17.68 -31.52 31.22
CA LYS A 208 17.20 -32.86 30.81
C LYS A 208 15.70 -32.90 30.50
N LEU A 209 15.16 -31.82 29.91
CA LEU A 209 13.79 -31.78 29.45
C LEU A 209 13.63 -32.74 28.25
N GLN A 210 12.52 -33.48 28.20
CA GLN A 210 12.20 -34.35 27.08
C GLN A 210 11.74 -33.51 25.89
N ILE A 211 12.69 -33.12 25.05
CA ILE A 211 12.45 -32.39 23.81
C ILE A 211 12.51 -33.42 22.66
N PRO A 212 11.49 -33.51 21.78
CA PRO A 212 11.48 -34.45 20.67
C PRO A 212 12.39 -33.97 19.53
N LEU A 213 13.68 -33.80 19.83
CA LEU A 213 14.74 -33.41 18.90
C LEU A 213 16.05 -34.10 19.30
N GLU A 214 16.88 -34.38 18.29
CA GLU A 214 18.27 -34.78 18.50
C GLU A 214 19.07 -33.65 19.14
N GLU A 215 20.14 -33.98 19.87
CA GLU A 215 20.96 -33.00 20.61
C GLU A 215 21.48 -31.86 19.72
N SER A 216 21.93 -32.19 18.50
CA SER A 216 22.40 -31.19 17.53
C SER A 216 21.31 -30.23 17.05
N ASP A 217 20.05 -30.67 17.07
CA ASP A 217 18.89 -29.86 16.70
C ASP A 217 18.33 -29.08 17.89
N VAL A 218 18.52 -29.54 19.14
CA VAL A 218 18.26 -28.75 20.35
C VAL A 218 19.14 -27.50 20.36
N GLN A 219 20.42 -27.62 20.02
CA GLN A 219 21.33 -26.48 19.87
C GLN A 219 20.81 -25.45 18.85
N LYS A 220 20.38 -25.90 17.67
CA LYS A 220 19.83 -25.02 16.62
C LYS A 220 18.52 -24.37 17.07
N MET A 221 17.65 -25.16 17.70
CA MET A 221 16.41 -24.67 18.29
C MET A 221 16.69 -23.51 19.24
N VAL A 222 17.55 -23.71 20.25
CA VAL A 222 17.83 -22.68 21.26
C VAL A 222 18.46 -21.43 20.63
N ASN A 223 19.42 -21.60 19.70
CA ASN A 223 20.01 -20.47 19.00
C ASN A 223 18.95 -19.67 18.22
N SER A 224 18.11 -20.35 17.45
CA SER A 224 17.00 -19.72 16.72
C SER A 224 15.96 -19.09 17.65
N SER A 225 15.75 -19.63 18.86
CA SER A 225 14.86 -19.06 19.86
C SER A 225 15.40 -17.76 20.46
N VAL A 226 16.69 -17.74 20.84
CA VAL A 226 17.35 -16.50 21.27
C VAL A 226 17.28 -15.50 20.13
N ASP A 227 17.47 -15.95 18.90
CA ASP A 227 17.48 -15.03 17.77
C ASP A 227 16.13 -14.37 17.51
N ALA A 228 15.09 -15.20 17.46
CA ALA A 228 13.72 -14.76 17.30
C ALA A 228 13.25 -13.87 18.46
N PHE A 229 13.77 -14.08 19.67
CA PHE A 229 13.48 -13.23 20.82
C PHE A 229 13.99 -11.79 20.63
N PHE A 230 15.16 -11.61 20.00
CA PHE A 230 15.73 -10.29 19.74
C PHE A 230 15.23 -9.66 18.43
N ASP A 231 15.09 -10.45 17.37
CA ASP A 231 14.97 -9.91 16.01
C ASP A 231 13.58 -9.99 15.38
N ASN A 232 12.72 -10.91 15.81
CA ASN A 232 11.40 -11.09 15.18
C ASN A 232 10.38 -10.06 15.67
N ASP A 233 10.68 -8.79 15.44
CA ASP A 233 9.74 -7.68 15.49
C ASP A 233 8.69 -7.79 14.37
N LEU A 234 7.72 -6.87 14.33
CA LEU A 234 6.65 -6.91 13.33
C LEU A 234 7.16 -6.77 11.89
N LEU A 235 8.20 -5.96 11.69
CA LEU A 235 8.78 -5.72 10.36
C LEU A 235 9.53 -6.95 9.84
N PHE A 236 10.38 -7.56 10.67
CA PHE A 236 11.15 -8.74 10.33
C PHE A 236 10.26 -9.98 10.20
N ALA A 237 9.26 -10.16 11.07
CA ALA A 237 8.27 -11.21 10.90
C ALA A 237 7.54 -11.08 9.54
N THR A 238 7.21 -9.85 9.13
CA THR A 238 6.59 -9.60 7.82
C THR A 238 7.56 -9.92 6.68
N GLN A 239 8.85 -9.60 6.81
CA GLN A 239 9.85 -9.98 5.82
C GLN A 239 10.03 -11.49 5.71
N LEU A 240 10.11 -12.19 6.83
CA LEU A 240 10.17 -13.65 6.85
C LEU A 240 8.94 -14.26 6.18
N PHE A 241 7.75 -13.72 6.45
CA PHE A 241 6.54 -14.12 5.74
C PHE A 241 6.70 -13.89 4.24
N MET A 242 7.07 -12.66 3.84
CA MET A 242 7.13 -12.31 2.43
C MET A 242 8.15 -13.20 1.68
N ARG A 243 9.34 -13.40 2.24
CA ARG A 243 10.37 -14.23 1.63
C ARG A 243 9.94 -15.69 1.36
N ASN A 244 9.13 -16.27 2.25
CA ASN A 244 8.75 -17.68 2.18
C ASN A 244 7.35 -17.91 1.60
N ALA A 245 6.52 -16.88 1.51
CA ALA A 245 5.17 -16.97 0.93
C ALA A 245 5.21 -16.84 -0.59
N LYS A 246 4.42 -17.67 -1.29
CA LYS A 246 4.16 -17.60 -2.72
C LYS A 246 2.69 -17.25 -2.94
N GLY A 247 2.45 -16.25 -3.78
CA GLY A 247 1.10 -15.75 -4.06
C GLY A 247 1.08 -14.25 -4.25
N SER A 248 -0.10 -13.67 -4.06
CA SER A 248 -0.36 -12.24 -4.22
C SER A 248 -0.87 -11.65 -2.90
N PHE A 249 -0.28 -10.55 -2.46
CA PHE A 249 -0.40 -10.02 -1.11
C PHE A 249 -0.58 -8.51 -1.15
N GLY A 250 -1.68 -8.04 -0.57
CA GLY A 250 -1.91 -6.68 -0.11
C GLY A 250 -2.24 -6.76 1.36
N LEU A 251 -1.23 -6.62 2.21
CA LEU A 251 -1.30 -6.93 3.63
C LEU A 251 -1.24 -5.68 4.47
N CYS A 252 -2.02 -5.68 5.53
CA CYS A 252 -1.78 -4.83 6.68
C CYS A 252 -1.82 -5.67 7.96
N ILE A 253 -0.77 -5.52 8.75
CA ILE A 253 -0.43 -6.38 9.88
C ILE A 253 -0.30 -5.50 11.11
N THR A 254 -1.02 -5.86 12.17
CA THR A 254 -0.89 -5.24 13.49
C THR A 254 -0.82 -6.27 14.59
N SER A 255 -0.12 -5.91 15.66
CA SER A 255 0.04 -6.72 16.86
C SER A 255 -0.22 -5.83 18.08
N SER A 256 -0.89 -6.34 19.10
CA SER A 256 -1.20 -5.57 20.31
C SER A 256 0.05 -5.11 21.07
N LEU A 257 1.21 -5.74 20.85
CA LEU A 257 2.49 -5.29 21.42
C LEU A 257 3.04 -4.04 20.72
N ASP A 258 2.71 -3.89 19.45
CA ASP A 258 3.27 -2.87 18.57
C ASP A 258 2.23 -1.76 18.30
N ALA A 259 0.93 -2.03 18.52
CA ALA A 259 -0.21 -1.17 18.16
C ALA A 259 -0.26 0.19 18.88
N SER A 260 0.56 0.41 19.90
CA SER A 260 0.73 1.75 20.49
C SER A 260 1.63 2.66 19.67
N ARG A 261 2.39 2.11 18.71
CA ARG A 261 3.47 2.82 18.00
C ARG A 261 3.58 2.50 16.51
N GLN A 262 3.31 1.27 16.10
CA GLN A 262 3.69 0.76 14.78
C GLN A 262 2.62 -0.09 14.11
N MET A 263 2.65 -0.07 12.78
CA MET A 263 1.97 -1.05 11.94
C MET A 263 2.79 -1.32 10.68
N VAL A 264 2.56 -2.48 10.05
CA VAL A 264 3.24 -2.85 8.81
C VAL A 264 2.22 -3.03 7.69
N ILE A 265 2.53 -2.46 6.52
CA ILE A 265 1.80 -2.65 5.27
C ILE A 265 2.76 -3.31 4.28
N ALA A 266 2.33 -4.38 3.61
CA ALA A 266 3.13 -5.06 2.60
C ALA A 266 2.34 -5.28 1.32
N ALA A 267 3.04 -5.32 0.19
CA ALA A 267 2.45 -5.50 -1.13
C ALA A 267 3.36 -6.35 -2.03
N ARG A 268 2.82 -7.36 -2.71
CA ARG A 268 3.48 -8.14 -3.78
C ARG A 268 2.40 -8.76 -4.63
N GLY A 269 2.38 -8.63 -5.94
CA GLY A 269 1.27 -9.24 -6.70
C GLY A 269 -0.08 -8.50 -6.54
N GLN A 270 -0.26 -7.69 -5.49
CA GLN A 270 -1.42 -6.84 -5.25
C GLN A 270 -0.94 -5.48 -4.79
N THR A 271 -1.63 -4.42 -5.22
CA THR A 271 -1.27 -3.06 -4.85
C THR A 271 -1.83 -2.66 -3.50
N MET A 272 -1.09 -1.86 -2.73
CA MET A 272 -1.59 -1.19 -1.54
C MET A 272 -1.35 0.33 -1.65
N SER A 273 -2.44 1.09 -1.60
CA SER A 273 -2.43 2.56 -1.55
C SER A 273 -2.36 3.01 -0.10
N VAL A 274 -1.54 4.02 0.19
CA VAL A 274 -1.46 4.68 1.50
C VAL A 274 -1.48 6.18 1.28
N ALA A 275 -2.38 6.89 1.95
CA ALA A 275 -2.44 8.35 1.95
C ALA A 275 -2.23 8.94 3.35
N PHE A 276 -1.56 10.07 3.37
CA PHE A 276 -1.23 10.86 4.55
C PHE A 276 -1.92 12.22 4.43
N TYR A 277 -2.65 12.63 5.46
CA TYR A 277 -3.38 13.91 5.52
C TYR A 277 -2.86 14.74 6.71
N PRO A 278 -1.77 15.51 6.55
CA PRO A 278 -1.11 16.21 7.65
C PRO A 278 -2.03 17.14 8.44
N GLU A 279 -2.91 17.88 7.75
CA GLU A 279 -3.83 18.82 8.39
C GLU A 279 -4.84 18.13 9.32
N THR A 280 -5.38 16.97 8.91
CA THR A 280 -6.38 16.24 9.69
C THR A 280 -5.77 15.20 10.63
N GLY A 281 -4.46 14.92 10.53
CA GLY A 281 -3.80 13.85 11.27
C GLY A 281 -4.19 12.44 10.83
N LEU A 282 -4.81 12.30 9.65
CA LEU A 282 -5.36 11.03 9.17
C LEU A 282 -4.35 10.28 8.30
N VAL A 283 -4.25 8.96 8.52
CA VAL A 283 -3.58 8.02 7.62
C VAL A 283 -4.60 7.02 7.12
N LEU A 284 -4.74 6.92 5.79
CA LEU A 284 -5.64 5.98 5.14
C LEU A 284 -4.84 4.97 4.33
N TYR A 285 -5.28 3.72 4.31
CA TYR A 285 -4.74 2.72 3.40
C TYR A 285 -5.87 1.89 2.78
N GLY A 286 -5.59 1.28 1.64
CA GLY A 286 -6.52 0.38 0.96
C GLY A 286 -5.89 -0.24 -0.29
N SER A 287 -6.44 -1.35 -0.76
CA SER A 287 -5.96 -1.98 -2.01
C SER A 287 -6.19 -1.09 -3.24
N GLU A 288 -7.25 -0.26 -3.20
CA GLU A 288 -7.60 0.68 -4.27
C GLU A 288 -7.20 2.13 -3.94
N ALA A 289 -6.79 2.88 -4.96
CA ALA A 289 -6.47 4.30 -4.82
C ALA A 289 -7.70 5.15 -4.41
N ALA A 290 -8.91 4.71 -4.77
CA ALA A 290 -10.14 5.41 -4.41
C ALA A 290 -10.39 5.39 -2.89
N ALA A 291 -10.00 4.30 -2.21
CA ALA A 291 -10.21 4.15 -0.77
C ALA A 291 -9.47 5.24 0.02
N VAL A 292 -8.26 5.59 -0.42
CA VAL A 292 -7.43 6.57 0.27
C VAL A 292 -7.82 8.02 -0.03
N LYS A 293 -8.63 8.29 -1.06
CA LYS A 293 -9.19 9.63 -1.34
C LYS A 293 -10.32 10.04 -0.40
N ALA A 294 -10.81 9.14 0.47
CA ALA A 294 -11.92 9.43 1.37
C ALA A 294 -11.65 10.57 2.36
N GLY A 295 -10.37 10.90 2.61
CA GLY A 295 -9.96 12.02 3.45
C GLY A 295 -9.93 13.37 2.75
N MET A 296 -10.04 13.43 1.42
CA MET A 296 -9.91 14.69 0.67
C MET A 296 -10.96 15.73 1.06
N GLY A 297 -10.51 16.98 1.25
CA GLY A 297 -11.38 18.12 1.51
C GLY A 297 -12.03 18.10 2.89
N LYS A 298 -11.42 17.39 3.84
CA LYS A 298 -11.86 17.33 5.24
C LYS A 298 -11.16 18.42 6.03
N SER A 299 -11.94 19.31 6.62
CA SER A 299 -11.46 20.25 7.64
C SER A 299 -11.22 19.51 8.96
N VAL A 300 -10.23 19.96 9.74
CA VAL A 300 -10.04 19.54 11.13
C VAL A 300 -11.35 19.72 11.90
N PRO A 301 -11.74 18.79 12.80
CA PRO A 301 -12.98 18.92 13.59
C PRO A 301 -13.13 20.26 14.34
N HIS A 302 -12.02 20.97 14.57
CA HIS A 302 -11.99 22.23 15.29
C HIS A 302 -12.61 23.42 14.53
N GLU A 303 -12.58 23.46 13.20
CA GLU A 303 -13.03 24.62 12.41
C GLU A 303 -14.53 24.66 12.12
N GLN A 304 -15.18 23.49 12.02
CA GLN A 304 -16.61 23.42 11.72
C GLN A 304 -17.49 23.97 12.85
N GLN A 305 -16.95 24.08 14.08
CA GLN A 305 -17.65 24.71 15.20
C GLN A 305 -17.42 26.21 15.31
N THR A 306 -16.28 26.76 14.89
CA THR A 306 -16.08 28.23 14.86
C THR A 306 -17.05 28.86 13.85
N GLN A 307 -17.29 28.19 12.72
CA GLN A 307 -18.31 28.59 11.74
C GLN A 307 -19.77 28.33 12.19
N ARG A 308 -20.03 27.34 13.06
CA ARG A 308 -21.37 27.12 13.64
C ARG A 308 -21.67 28.06 14.81
N ARG A 309 -20.66 28.45 15.59
CA ARG A 309 -20.80 29.46 16.66
C ARG A 309 -21.00 30.85 16.07
N SER A 310 -20.35 31.20 14.96
CA SER A 310 -20.61 32.48 14.27
C SER A 310 -22.00 32.56 13.62
N ARG A 311 -22.59 31.43 13.21
CA ARG A 311 -23.97 31.35 12.70
C ARG A 311 -25.05 31.34 13.79
N HIS A 312 -24.74 30.93 15.02
CA HIS A 312 -25.67 31.06 16.15
C HIS A 312 -25.55 32.39 16.88
N ALA A 313 -24.39 33.04 16.86
CA ALA A 313 -24.21 34.39 17.40
C ALA A 313 -24.89 35.49 16.55
N SER A 314 -25.29 35.19 15.31
CA SER A 314 -25.96 36.13 14.39
C SER A 314 -27.50 35.99 14.35
N VAL A 315 -28.10 35.11 15.15
CA VAL A 315 -29.57 34.91 15.22
C VAL A 315 -30.15 35.31 16.58
N VAL A 316 -29.33 35.74 17.54
CA VAL A 316 -29.78 36.14 18.89
C VAL A 316 -29.21 37.51 19.25
N PHE A 317 -29.56 38.56 18.52
CA PHE A 317 -29.60 39.94 18.99
C PHE A 317 -30.45 40.77 18.02
N GLY A 318 -31.76 40.52 18.07
CA GLY A 318 -32.79 41.32 17.41
C GLY A 318 -33.78 41.84 18.44
N LEU A 319 -33.33 42.69 19.35
CA LEU A 319 -34.21 43.53 20.17
C LEU A 319 -33.96 44.98 19.79
N GLY A 320 -35.03 45.58 19.26
CA GLY A 320 -34.98 46.85 18.57
C GLY A 320 -34.79 48.07 19.47
N SER A 321 -34.25 49.11 18.86
CA SER A 321 -34.42 50.48 19.28
C SER A 321 -34.40 51.38 18.05
N LYS A 322 -35.49 52.13 17.87
CA LYS A 322 -35.66 53.19 16.88
C LYS A 322 -34.77 54.37 17.25
N ALA A 323 -34.04 54.95 16.31
CA ALA A 323 -33.78 56.39 16.26
C ALA A 323 -33.27 56.83 14.87
N ARG A 324 -33.72 58.02 14.47
CA ARG A 324 -33.58 58.71 13.18
C ARG A 324 -32.17 59.25 12.94
N GLY A 325 -31.80 59.44 11.67
CA GLY A 325 -30.81 60.46 11.27
C GLY A 325 -30.26 60.32 9.85
N ARG A 326 -30.60 61.31 9.00
CA ARG A 326 -29.88 61.84 7.81
C ARG A 326 -28.34 61.66 7.84
N SER A 327 -27.51 61.77 6.81
CA SER A 327 -27.44 61.96 5.34
C SER A 327 -25.90 61.90 5.09
N ASP A 328 -25.29 61.42 4.01
CA ASP A 328 -25.07 62.06 2.71
C ASP A 328 -23.83 61.38 2.07
N SER A 329 -23.90 61.24 0.74
CA SER A 329 -22.86 61.46 -0.28
C SER A 329 -21.47 60.78 -0.29
N ASN A 330 -21.15 60.30 -1.51
CA ASN A 330 -19.84 60.32 -2.23
C ASN A 330 -18.70 59.44 -1.68
N GLY A 331 -17.83 58.83 -2.49
CA GLY A 331 -17.54 58.85 -3.93
C GLY A 331 -16.52 57.70 -4.17
N MET A 332 -16.51 57.05 -5.33
CA MET A 332 -15.82 57.41 -6.57
C MET A 332 -14.69 56.40 -6.86
N PHE A 333 -14.71 55.94 -8.11
CA PHE A 333 -13.76 55.10 -8.82
C PHE A 333 -12.28 55.51 -8.65
N HIS A 334 -11.38 54.53 -8.69
CA HIS A 334 -10.32 54.47 -9.72
C HIS A 334 -9.58 53.11 -9.72
N SER A 335 -9.42 52.59 -10.94
CA SER A 335 -8.35 51.70 -11.43
C SER A 335 -7.87 52.38 -12.73
N PRO A 336 -6.83 51.89 -13.42
CA PRO A 336 -5.55 51.31 -13.01
C PRO A 336 -4.38 51.99 -13.80
N ASP A 337 -3.12 51.65 -13.56
CA ASP A 337 -2.05 51.68 -14.58
C ASP A 337 -0.83 50.86 -14.09
N LYS A 338 -0.46 49.79 -14.81
CA LYS A 338 0.59 49.72 -15.84
C LYS A 338 1.97 50.09 -15.34
N LEU A 339 2.89 49.12 -15.33
CA LEU A 339 4.31 49.38 -15.52
C LEU A 339 4.98 48.23 -16.28
N THR A 340 5.88 48.66 -17.15
CA THR A 340 6.46 48.05 -18.33
C THR A 340 7.74 47.27 -18.04
N PHE A 341 8.05 46.36 -18.96
CA PHE A 341 9.37 45.74 -19.14
C PHE A 341 10.42 46.80 -19.47
N ASP A 342 11.62 46.67 -18.88
CA ASP A 342 12.84 47.09 -19.53
C ASP A 342 14.01 46.16 -19.16
N ALA A 343 14.83 45.88 -20.15
CA ALA A 343 15.97 44.97 -20.07
C ALA A 343 17.26 45.74 -20.38
N SER A 344 18.25 45.65 -19.49
CA SER A 344 19.63 45.95 -19.87
C SER A 344 20.62 45.19 -18.98
N HIS A 345 21.60 44.62 -19.68
CA HIS A 345 22.80 43.91 -19.25
C HIS A 345 23.49 44.42 -17.98
N GLU A 346 23.89 43.50 -17.09
CA GLU A 346 25.20 43.59 -16.41
C GLU A 346 25.78 42.21 -16.01
N SER A 347 27.04 42.08 -16.42
CA SER A 347 28.18 41.21 -16.06
C SER A 347 28.10 40.02 -15.07
N MET A 348 28.95 39.05 -15.42
CA MET A 348 29.34 37.84 -14.71
C MET A 348 29.90 38.10 -13.31
N GLN A 349 29.30 37.49 -12.27
CA GLN A 349 29.95 36.96 -11.05
C GLN A 349 28.88 36.43 -10.07
N ALA A 350 28.51 35.13 -10.14
CA ALA A 350 27.71 34.47 -9.08
C ALA A 350 27.63 32.94 -9.27
N GLY A 351 28.74 32.23 -9.09
CA GLY A 351 28.78 30.76 -9.17
C GLY A 351 28.33 30.01 -7.90
N GLY A 352 28.06 30.70 -6.78
CA GLY A 352 27.75 30.08 -5.49
C GLY A 352 26.31 30.24 -4.98
N SER A 353 25.55 31.22 -5.48
CA SER A 353 24.20 31.55 -4.97
C SER A 353 23.08 30.75 -5.65
N ASN A 354 23.29 30.28 -6.88
CA ASN A 354 22.29 29.46 -7.59
C ASN A 354 22.12 28.07 -6.99
N GLN A 355 23.13 27.50 -6.32
CA GLN A 355 23.02 26.19 -5.68
C GLN A 355 22.19 26.27 -4.38
N LEU A 356 22.35 27.33 -3.59
CA LEU A 356 21.56 27.61 -2.39
C LEU A 356 20.12 28.03 -2.74
N ALA A 357 19.90 28.78 -3.83
CA ALA A 357 18.57 29.13 -4.30
C ALA A 357 17.80 27.92 -4.86
N LEU A 358 18.48 27.02 -5.60
CA LEU A 358 17.89 25.77 -6.07
C LEU A 358 17.57 24.82 -4.91
N GLN A 359 18.44 24.76 -3.89
CA GLN A 359 18.25 23.96 -2.69
C GLN A 359 17.16 24.55 -1.78
N SER A 360 17.03 25.87 -1.73
CA SER A 360 15.91 26.60 -1.08
C SER A 360 14.59 26.36 -1.80
N GLN A 361 14.52 26.44 -3.13
CA GLN A 361 13.31 26.14 -3.91
C GLN A 361 12.93 24.65 -3.87
N LEU A 362 13.91 23.75 -3.86
CA LEU A 362 13.69 22.33 -3.61
C LEU A 362 13.17 22.09 -2.19
N ASN A 363 13.68 22.81 -1.18
CA ASN A 363 13.23 22.74 0.20
C ASN A 363 11.84 23.39 0.41
N GLU A 364 11.50 24.48 -0.28
CA GLU A 364 10.15 25.08 -0.26
C GLU A 364 9.13 24.17 -0.94
N GLY A 365 9.48 23.60 -2.11
CA GLY A 365 8.67 22.58 -2.77
C GLY A 365 8.53 21.30 -1.93
N TYR A 366 9.56 20.95 -1.17
CA TYR A 366 9.57 19.84 -0.21
C TYR A 366 8.67 20.11 0.99
N THR A 367 8.73 21.31 1.57
CA THR A 367 7.93 21.71 2.73
C THR A 367 6.45 21.84 2.37
N LYS A 368 6.12 22.42 1.20
CA LYS A 368 4.74 22.48 0.69
C LYS A 368 4.15 21.09 0.39
N ARG A 369 4.95 20.15 -0.13
CA ARG A 369 4.49 18.78 -0.42
C ARG A 369 4.31 17.91 0.82
N ILE A 370 5.02 18.19 1.91
CA ILE A 370 4.88 17.48 3.19
C ILE A 370 3.69 18.03 4.01
N ALA A 371 3.25 19.26 3.73
CA ALA A 371 2.03 19.83 4.31
C ALA A 371 0.74 19.37 3.61
N ALA A 372 0.80 19.08 2.31
CA ALA A 372 -0.35 18.63 1.52
C ALA A 372 -0.65 17.13 1.66
N ALA A 373 -1.90 16.72 1.45
CA ALA A 373 -2.25 15.31 1.43
C ALA A 373 -1.58 14.57 0.25
N ILE A 374 -0.93 13.45 0.54
CA ILE A 374 -0.13 12.69 -0.42
C ILE A 374 -0.46 11.20 -0.38
N ALA A 375 -0.53 10.55 -1.54
CA ALA A 375 -0.68 9.09 -1.68
C ALA A 375 0.60 8.44 -2.22
N THR A 376 0.91 7.25 -1.74
CA THR A 376 1.89 6.34 -2.34
C THR A 376 1.26 4.97 -2.60
N LEU A 377 1.82 4.24 -3.57
CA LEU A 377 1.39 2.89 -3.93
C LEU A 377 2.55 1.92 -3.69
N LEU A 378 2.35 0.89 -2.88
CA LEU A 378 3.25 -0.25 -2.73
C LEU A 378 2.88 -1.30 -3.79
N LYS A 379 3.85 -1.77 -4.60
CA LYS A 379 3.52 -2.45 -5.87
C LYS A 379 4.62 -3.28 -6.54
N ASP A 380 5.71 -3.63 -5.86
CA ASP A 380 6.79 -4.38 -6.52
C ASP A 380 6.41 -5.85 -6.70
N LEU A 381 6.80 -6.43 -7.83
CA LEU A 381 6.69 -7.88 -8.10
C LEU A 381 7.55 -8.68 -7.11
N GLY A 382 8.71 -8.12 -6.71
CA GLY A 382 9.57 -8.70 -5.67
C GLY A 382 9.04 -8.48 -4.24
N GLY A 383 7.97 -7.71 -4.08
CA GLY A 383 7.43 -7.35 -2.78
C GLY A 383 8.04 -6.10 -2.17
N GLU A 384 7.18 -5.31 -1.51
CA GLU A 384 7.57 -4.14 -0.72
C GLU A 384 6.92 -4.20 0.63
N ILE A 385 7.65 -3.76 1.65
CA ILE A 385 7.15 -3.67 3.02
C ILE A 385 7.37 -2.24 3.51
N CYS A 386 6.36 -1.72 4.18
CA CYS A 386 6.29 -0.35 4.68
C CYS A 386 5.93 -0.40 6.16
N LEU A 387 6.89 -0.01 7.00
CA LEU A 387 6.64 0.23 8.43
C LEU A 387 6.16 1.67 8.60
N LEU A 388 5.02 1.84 9.25
CA LEU A 388 4.52 3.13 9.73
C LEU A 388 4.76 3.18 11.24
N ASP A 389 5.47 4.20 11.72
CA ASP A 389 5.80 4.40 13.13
C ASP A 389 5.48 5.85 13.55
N TRP A 390 4.60 5.99 14.53
CA TRP A 390 4.15 7.28 15.10
C TRP A 390 4.66 7.50 16.53
N GLY A 391 5.69 6.78 16.94
CA GLY A 391 6.39 7.01 18.19
C GLY A 391 7.34 8.19 18.13
N GLU A 392 7.72 8.69 19.31
CA GLU A 392 8.76 9.72 19.41
C GLU A 392 10.14 9.14 19.05
N GLY A 393 10.94 9.95 18.35
CA GLY A 393 12.31 9.62 17.96
C GLY A 393 12.43 8.79 16.67
N MET A 394 13.58 8.14 16.50
CA MET A 394 13.79 7.23 15.36
C MET A 394 12.86 6.01 15.47
N PRO A 395 12.37 5.46 14.35
CA PRO A 395 11.52 4.29 14.38
C PRO A 395 12.27 3.12 15.00
N PHE A 396 11.57 2.40 15.87
CA PHE A 396 12.15 1.21 16.45
C PHE A 396 12.16 0.08 15.44
N THR A 397 13.32 -0.51 15.20
CA THR A 397 13.44 -1.73 14.43
C THR A 397 14.48 -2.62 15.08
N SER A 398 14.35 -3.93 14.87
CA SER A 398 15.34 -4.94 15.25
C SER A 398 16.72 -4.59 14.73
N PHE A 399 17.74 -5.19 15.33
CA PHE A 399 19.13 -4.86 15.02
C PHE A 399 19.44 -4.96 13.52
N ASN A 400 18.87 -5.96 12.84
CA ASN A 400 18.99 -6.21 11.40
C ASN A 400 18.46 -5.06 10.51
N HIS A 401 17.62 -4.19 11.06
CA HIS A 401 16.95 -3.11 10.33
C HIS A 401 17.39 -1.70 10.72
N ARG A 402 18.35 -1.57 11.63
CA ARG A 402 18.86 -0.25 12.06
C ARG A 402 19.49 0.56 10.94
N SER A 403 19.94 -0.08 9.87
CA SER A 403 20.51 0.58 8.69
C SER A 403 19.46 1.18 7.75
N LEU A 404 18.18 0.84 7.94
CA LEU A 404 17.09 1.37 7.13
C LEU A 404 16.90 2.86 7.42
N ARG A 405 16.73 3.65 6.36
CA ARG A 405 16.54 5.10 6.46
C ARG A 405 15.05 5.44 6.48
N PRO A 406 14.52 5.96 7.59
CA PRO A 406 13.13 6.40 7.65
C PRO A 406 12.93 7.72 6.90
N THR A 407 11.72 7.90 6.39
CA THR A 407 11.23 9.15 5.82
C THR A 407 10.22 9.76 6.77
N VAL A 408 10.45 11.00 7.20
CA VAL A 408 9.55 11.70 8.12
C VAL A 408 8.41 12.35 7.32
N LEU A 409 7.17 12.16 7.78
CA LEU A 409 5.93 12.66 7.21
C LEU A 409 5.01 13.22 8.30
N MET A 410 3.87 13.79 7.91
CA MET A 410 2.83 14.25 8.85
C MET A 410 3.36 15.25 9.89
N ASN A 411 4.11 16.28 9.45
CA ASN A 411 4.70 17.29 10.36
C ASN A 411 5.52 16.67 11.51
N ASN A 412 6.36 15.69 11.18
CA ASN A 412 7.18 14.93 12.13
C ASN A 412 6.41 14.02 13.10
N ALA A 413 5.10 13.84 12.92
CA ALA A 413 4.30 12.92 13.73
C ALA A 413 4.34 11.46 13.24
N LEU A 414 4.88 11.22 12.04
CA LEU A 414 4.96 9.89 11.46
C LEU A 414 6.30 9.67 10.77
N THR A 415 6.89 8.50 10.96
CA THR A 415 8.00 8.01 10.17
C THR A 415 7.57 6.82 9.34
N VAL A 416 8.11 6.74 8.12
CA VAL A 416 7.84 5.65 7.19
C VAL A 416 9.15 5.02 6.76
N THR A 417 9.28 3.72 7.00
CA THR A 417 10.46 2.93 6.62
C THR A 417 10.08 1.94 5.53
N LEU A 418 10.72 2.04 4.37
CA LEU A 418 10.50 1.12 3.26
C LEU A 418 11.60 0.05 3.22
N VAL A 419 11.17 -1.20 3.14
CA VAL A 419 12.02 -2.36 2.84
C VAL A 419 11.67 -2.84 1.44
N ARG A 420 12.69 -3.04 0.62
CA ARG A 420 12.54 -3.48 -0.78
C ARG A 420 13.52 -4.60 -1.08
N GLU A 421 13.05 -5.56 -1.85
CA GLU A 421 13.90 -6.61 -2.41
C GLU A 421 14.46 -6.23 -3.79
N SER A 422 13.97 -5.15 -4.43
CA SER A 422 14.33 -4.81 -5.82
C SER A 422 15.51 -3.86 -6.02
N PHE A 423 16.10 -3.97 -7.21
CA PHE A 423 17.26 -3.22 -7.68
C PHE A 423 16.96 -1.73 -8.00
N VAL A 424 15.70 -1.34 -8.25
CA VAL A 424 15.35 0.03 -8.66
C VAL A 424 15.02 0.91 -7.44
N ARG A 425 16.03 1.61 -6.93
CA ARG A 425 15.92 2.52 -5.77
C ARG A 425 15.36 3.90 -6.14
N LYS A 426 14.09 4.00 -6.56
CA LYS A 426 13.41 5.31 -6.57
C LYS A 426 13.09 5.73 -5.13
N THR A 427 13.46 6.94 -4.72
CA THR A 427 13.10 7.44 -3.38
C THR A 427 11.58 7.48 -3.19
N MET A 428 11.09 7.27 -1.96
CA MET A 428 9.65 7.29 -1.64
C MET A 428 8.97 8.56 -2.16
N MET A 429 9.63 9.71 -2.00
CA MET A 429 9.15 11.02 -2.46
C MET A 429 8.84 11.08 -3.96
N LYS A 430 9.63 10.41 -4.81
CA LYS A 430 9.37 10.38 -6.26
C LYS A 430 8.09 9.61 -6.60
N ARG A 431 7.62 8.73 -5.71
CA ARG A 431 6.42 7.89 -5.89
C ARG A 431 5.15 8.59 -5.43
N MET A 432 5.26 9.52 -4.47
CA MET A 432 4.12 10.22 -3.90
C MET A 432 3.37 11.08 -4.92
N VAL A 433 2.04 11.09 -4.83
CA VAL A 433 1.12 11.89 -5.63
C VAL A 433 0.38 12.81 -4.68
N ALA A 434 0.41 14.11 -4.94
CA ALA A 434 -0.42 15.07 -4.21
C ALA A 434 -1.90 14.77 -4.54
N ILE A 435 -2.70 14.54 -3.53
CA ILE A 435 -4.14 14.24 -3.69
C ILE A 435 -4.96 15.51 -3.50
N GLU A 436 -4.52 16.41 -2.61
CA GLU A 436 -5.09 17.75 -2.45
C GLU A 436 -4.32 18.77 -3.28
N ASP A 437 -5.02 19.83 -3.72
CA ASP A 437 -4.50 20.90 -4.59
C ASP A 437 -3.87 20.42 -5.91
N ASN A 438 -4.27 19.23 -6.38
CA ASN A 438 -3.82 18.67 -7.65
C ASN A 438 -4.97 18.71 -8.68
N PRO A 439 -4.91 19.58 -9.71
CA PRO A 439 -5.98 19.69 -10.70
C PRO A 439 -6.13 18.44 -11.58
N LEU A 440 -5.16 17.55 -11.56
CA LEU A 440 -5.16 16.28 -12.30
C LEU A 440 -5.74 15.11 -11.49
N VAL A 441 -6.13 15.36 -10.25
CA VAL A 441 -6.76 14.39 -9.34
C VAL A 441 -8.16 14.89 -9.00
N LEU A 442 -9.17 14.11 -9.34
CA LEU A 442 -10.57 14.45 -9.07
C LEU A 442 -10.99 13.95 -7.68
N PRO A 443 -11.81 14.73 -6.94
CA PRO A 443 -12.39 14.28 -5.68
C PRO A 443 -13.39 13.15 -5.93
N LEU A 444 -13.64 12.33 -4.89
CA LEU A 444 -14.68 11.30 -4.98
C LEU A 444 -16.06 11.95 -5.14
N PRO A 445 -16.96 11.36 -5.95
CA PRO A 445 -18.34 11.81 -6.03
C PRO A 445 -19.03 11.71 -4.67
N ARG A 446 -20.04 12.56 -4.45
CA ARG A 446 -20.85 12.50 -3.23
C ARG A 446 -21.52 11.13 -3.14
N SER A 447 -21.37 10.45 -2.00
CA SER A 447 -22.03 9.17 -1.78
C SER A 447 -23.55 9.33 -1.84
N LYS A 448 -24.20 8.53 -2.67
CA LYS A 448 -25.66 8.34 -2.72
C LYS A 448 -26.04 6.95 -2.20
N ALA A 449 -27.34 6.74 -1.97
CA ALA A 449 -27.87 5.46 -1.50
C ALA A 449 -27.66 4.34 -2.54
N GLU A 450 -27.74 4.67 -3.82
CA GLU A 450 -27.53 3.77 -4.95
C GLU A 450 -26.37 4.28 -5.82
N PRO A 451 -25.12 3.95 -5.47
CA PRO A 451 -23.95 4.49 -6.15
C PRO A 451 -23.81 3.98 -7.60
N VAL A 452 -24.19 2.72 -7.87
CA VAL A 452 -24.18 2.15 -9.24
C VAL A 452 -25.21 2.82 -10.14
N GLY A 453 -26.44 3.00 -9.66
CA GLY A 453 -27.50 3.70 -10.41
C GLY A 453 -27.11 5.14 -10.73
N GLN A 454 -26.39 5.81 -9.81
CA GLN A 454 -25.85 7.13 -10.09
C GLN A 454 -24.77 7.12 -11.17
N ASP A 455 -23.83 6.18 -11.11
CA ASP A 455 -22.77 6.07 -12.12
C ASP A 455 -23.36 5.85 -13.52
N ILE A 456 -24.41 5.01 -13.62
CA ILE A 456 -25.15 4.81 -14.88
C ILE A 456 -25.82 6.10 -15.34
N GLN A 457 -26.44 6.86 -14.44
CA GLN A 457 -27.05 8.16 -14.76
C GLN A 457 -26.02 9.23 -15.18
N ASP A 458 -24.76 9.09 -14.75
CA ASP A 458 -23.68 9.99 -15.12
C ASP A 458 -23.12 9.71 -16.53
N ILE A 459 -23.41 8.55 -17.15
CA ILE A 459 -22.87 8.15 -18.47
C ILE A 459 -23.11 9.21 -19.55
N PRO A 460 -24.33 9.76 -19.76
CA PRO A 460 -24.55 10.74 -20.82
C PRO A 460 -23.69 11.99 -20.64
N LYS A 461 -23.51 12.45 -19.39
CA LYS A 461 -22.67 13.60 -19.07
C LYS A 461 -21.18 13.30 -19.29
N ALA A 462 -20.74 12.09 -18.98
CA ALA A 462 -19.37 11.65 -19.24
C ALA A 462 -19.08 11.63 -20.75
N LEU A 463 -19.99 11.06 -21.55
CA LEU A 463 -19.88 11.04 -23.00
C LEU A 463 -19.91 12.43 -23.61
N GLU A 464 -20.82 13.30 -23.16
CA GLU A 464 -20.88 14.70 -23.59
C GLU A 464 -19.56 15.44 -23.29
N LYS A 465 -18.97 15.22 -22.12
CA LYS A 465 -17.68 15.81 -21.76
C LYS A 465 -16.55 15.32 -22.67
N ILE A 466 -16.49 14.01 -22.93
CA ILE A 466 -15.50 13.43 -23.85
C ILE A 466 -15.69 14.02 -25.24
N GLN A 467 -16.92 14.06 -25.75
CA GLN A 467 -17.24 14.60 -27.08
C GLN A 467 -16.84 16.08 -27.19
N ASN A 468 -17.17 16.89 -26.19
CA ASN A 468 -16.79 18.29 -26.14
C ASN A 468 -15.26 18.49 -26.12
N ASP A 469 -14.50 17.62 -25.43
CA ASP A 469 -13.03 17.66 -25.43
C ASP A 469 -12.44 17.45 -26.84
N TRP A 470 -13.05 16.56 -27.62
CA TRP A 470 -12.68 16.32 -29.02
C TRP A 470 -13.08 17.51 -29.92
N ASP A 471 -14.30 18.01 -29.79
CA ASP A 471 -14.87 19.04 -30.67
C ASP A 471 -14.22 20.41 -30.47
N LEU A 472 -13.91 20.79 -29.22
CA LEU A 472 -13.25 22.07 -28.91
C LEU A 472 -11.78 22.09 -29.35
N GLY A 473 -11.21 20.93 -29.66
CA GLY A 473 -9.93 20.82 -30.34
C GLY A 473 -8.70 21.19 -29.51
N ARG A 474 -8.86 21.49 -28.22
CA ARG A 474 -7.78 21.89 -27.29
C ARG A 474 -7.54 20.87 -26.17
N GLY A 475 -8.24 19.75 -26.21
CA GLY A 475 -8.16 18.68 -25.22
C GLY A 475 -6.82 17.95 -25.21
N LEU A 476 -6.40 17.52 -24.02
CA LEU A 476 -5.20 16.68 -23.87
C LEU A 476 -5.41 15.29 -24.50
N ASN A 477 -6.66 14.78 -24.56
CA ASN A 477 -6.95 13.53 -25.26
C ASN A 477 -6.64 13.62 -26.75
N ARG A 478 -6.89 14.78 -27.38
CA ARG A 478 -6.54 15.02 -28.79
C ARG A 478 -5.04 14.99 -29.01
N SER A 479 -4.27 15.57 -28.10
CA SER A 479 -2.80 15.49 -28.13
C SER A 479 -2.33 14.03 -28.04
N THR A 480 -2.93 13.23 -27.16
CA THR A 480 -2.65 11.79 -27.04
C THR A 480 -3.03 11.02 -28.31
N ALA A 481 -4.19 11.30 -28.90
CA ALA A 481 -4.61 10.69 -30.16
C ALA A 481 -3.66 11.02 -31.31
N TRP A 482 -3.20 12.26 -31.39
CA TRP A 482 -2.20 12.66 -32.37
C TRP A 482 -0.88 11.90 -32.18
N ALA A 483 -0.42 11.74 -30.93
CA ALA A 483 0.77 10.96 -30.62
C ALA A 483 0.61 9.48 -30.99
N LEU A 484 -0.52 8.86 -30.65
CA LEU A 484 -0.85 7.48 -31.03
C LEU A 484 -0.91 7.32 -32.55
N GLY A 485 -1.60 8.22 -33.25
CA GLY A 485 -1.71 8.20 -34.71
C GLY A 485 -0.36 8.33 -35.40
N ARG A 486 0.53 9.20 -34.91
CA ARG A 486 1.91 9.29 -35.44
C ARG A 486 2.70 8.00 -35.23
N ALA A 487 2.59 7.38 -34.06
CA ALA A 487 3.28 6.12 -33.76
C ALA A 487 2.80 4.98 -34.67
N LEU A 488 1.48 4.83 -34.84
CA LEU A 488 0.89 3.85 -35.75
C LEU A 488 1.30 4.09 -37.19
N ARG A 489 1.26 5.35 -37.66
CA ARG A 489 1.70 5.70 -39.02
C ARG A 489 3.17 5.35 -39.26
N GLY A 490 4.05 5.66 -38.31
CA GLY A 490 5.46 5.29 -38.40
C GLY A 490 5.65 3.78 -38.51
N ARG A 491 4.93 3.01 -37.68
CA ARG A 491 4.99 1.54 -37.73
C ARG A 491 4.51 0.98 -39.07
N LEU A 492 3.42 1.52 -39.62
CA LEU A 492 2.92 1.11 -40.95
C LEU A 492 3.90 1.46 -42.08
N GLN A 493 4.59 2.60 -41.99
CA GLN A 493 5.64 2.96 -42.93
C GLN A 493 6.83 1.98 -42.85
N ASP A 494 7.23 1.57 -41.65
CA ASP A 494 8.28 0.56 -41.47
C ASP A 494 7.87 -0.81 -42.03
N LYS A 495 6.59 -1.20 -41.93
CA LYS A 495 6.06 -2.39 -42.60
C LYS A 495 6.14 -2.27 -44.13
N LEU A 496 5.74 -1.13 -44.69
CA LEU A 496 5.83 -0.88 -46.13
C LEU A 496 7.28 -0.91 -46.63
N ALA A 497 8.23 -0.46 -45.80
CA ALA A 497 9.65 -0.52 -46.08
C ALA A 497 10.29 -1.90 -45.83
N GLY A 498 9.52 -2.91 -45.42
CA GLY A 498 10.01 -4.26 -45.13
C GLY A 498 10.86 -4.39 -43.87
N LYS A 499 10.92 -3.35 -43.01
CA LYS A 499 11.68 -3.38 -41.75
C LYS A 499 10.96 -4.15 -40.65
N VAL A 500 9.63 -4.26 -40.76
CA VAL A 500 8.77 -4.98 -39.83
C VAL A 500 7.97 -6.00 -40.63
N ALA A 501 7.87 -7.23 -40.13
CA ALA A 501 7.09 -8.28 -40.78
C ALA A 501 5.62 -7.87 -40.96
N SER A 502 5.00 -8.29 -42.06
CA SER A 502 3.62 -7.89 -42.41
C SER A 502 2.60 -8.34 -41.35
N ASP A 503 2.85 -9.48 -40.70
CA ASP A 503 2.03 -10.10 -39.66
C ASP A 503 2.36 -9.63 -38.23
N ALA A 504 3.39 -8.80 -38.05
CA ALA A 504 3.75 -8.26 -36.73
C ALA A 504 2.62 -7.41 -36.14
N VAL A 505 2.45 -7.41 -34.82
CA VAL A 505 1.34 -6.72 -34.15
C VAL A 505 1.52 -5.21 -34.26
N ASP A 506 0.57 -4.49 -34.86
CA ASP A 506 0.62 -3.03 -34.95
C ASP A 506 0.16 -2.33 -33.69
N LEU A 507 -0.96 -2.82 -33.16
CA LEU A 507 -1.58 -2.33 -31.94
C LEU A 507 -1.93 -3.51 -31.04
N LEU A 508 -1.33 -3.52 -29.86
CA LEU A 508 -1.72 -4.39 -28.76
C LEU A 508 -2.64 -3.63 -27.82
N ILE A 509 -3.84 -4.13 -27.58
CA ILE A 509 -4.76 -3.60 -26.57
C ILE A 509 -4.81 -4.58 -25.39
N THR A 510 -4.60 -4.08 -24.18
CA THR A 510 -4.59 -4.93 -22.99
C THR A 510 -5.19 -4.23 -21.78
N GLY A 511 -5.89 -5.00 -20.96
CA GLY A 511 -6.56 -4.55 -19.75
C GLY A 511 -7.03 -5.75 -18.92
N CYS A 512 -7.81 -5.49 -17.88
CA CYS A 512 -8.47 -6.55 -17.10
C CYS A 512 -9.98 -6.44 -17.27
N GLU A 513 -10.65 -7.59 -17.40
CA GLU A 513 -12.12 -7.70 -17.33
C GLU A 513 -12.83 -6.69 -18.25
N VAL A 514 -13.68 -5.82 -17.69
CA VAL A 514 -14.47 -4.83 -18.44
C VAL A 514 -13.58 -3.83 -19.20
N SER A 515 -12.42 -3.45 -18.64
CA SER A 515 -11.47 -2.60 -19.37
C SER A 515 -10.91 -3.30 -20.61
N LEU A 516 -10.68 -4.62 -20.57
CA LEU A 516 -10.29 -5.36 -21.76
C LEU A 516 -11.45 -5.46 -22.75
N TRP A 517 -12.66 -5.75 -22.26
CA TRP A 517 -13.86 -5.88 -23.09
C TRP A 517 -14.12 -4.61 -23.92
N LEU A 518 -13.98 -3.41 -23.33
CA LEU A 518 -14.04 -2.14 -24.05
C LEU A 518 -12.94 -2.03 -25.12
N GLY A 519 -11.72 -2.44 -24.78
CA GLY A 519 -10.61 -2.50 -25.72
C GLY A 519 -10.87 -3.44 -26.90
N GLU A 520 -11.56 -4.55 -26.68
CA GLU A 520 -11.97 -5.49 -27.73
C GLU A 520 -12.99 -4.87 -28.69
N GLN A 521 -13.92 -4.03 -28.20
CA GLN A 521 -14.85 -3.30 -29.08
C GLN A 521 -14.09 -2.34 -30.01
N LEU A 522 -13.15 -1.57 -29.45
CA LEU A 522 -12.30 -0.68 -30.24
C LEU A 522 -11.46 -1.45 -31.27
N ALA A 523 -10.92 -2.61 -30.90
CA ALA A 523 -10.16 -3.44 -31.84
C ALA A 523 -11.01 -3.97 -33.00
N ALA A 524 -12.27 -4.32 -32.74
CA ALA A 524 -13.21 -4.72 -33.79
C ALA A 524 -13.45 -3.56 -34.77
N ASP A 525 -13.73 -2.37 -34.25
CA ASP A 525 -13.94 -1.17 -35.07
C ASP A 525 -12.71 -0.80 -35.91
N LEU A 526 -11.52 -0.85 -35.31
CA LEU A 526 -10.26 -0.59 -36.01
C LEU A 526 -9.99 -1.63 -37.10
N SER A 527 -10.34 -2.89 -36.88
CA SER A 527 -10.17 -3.96 -37.87
C SER A 527 -11.11 -3.80 -39.06
N LEU A 528 -12.31 -3.25 -38.84
CA LEU A 528 -13.27 -2.91 -39.90
C LEU A 528 -12.79 -1.72 -40.72
N CYS A 529 -12.35 -0.65 -40.06
CA CYS A 529 -11.89 0.59 -40.69
C CYS A 529 -10.54 0.44 -41.39
N PHE A 530 -9.63 -0.37 -40.83
CA PHE A 530 -8.24 -0.51 -41.28
C PHE A 530 -7.85 -1.97 -41.46
N ARG A 531 -8.33 -2.62 -42.54
CA ARG A 531 -8.11 -4.06 -42.81
C ARG A 531 -6.65 -4.54 -42.84
N ARG A 532 -5.69 -3.62 -43.02
CA ARG A 532 -4.24 -3.95 -43.02
C ARG A 532 -3.57 -3.77 -41.65
N LEU A 533 -4.27 -3.20 -40.68
CA LEU A 533 -3.76 -2.99 -39.33
C LEU A 533 -3.88 -4.31 -38.54
N VAL A 534 -2.77 -4.82 -38.03
CA VAL A 534 -2.76 -6.03 -37.20
C VAL A 534 -3.02 -5.65 -35.75
N VAL A 535 -4.30 -5.65 -35.35
CA VAL A 535 -4.71 -5.38 -33.96
C VAL A 535 -4.85 -6.70 -33.19
N ARG A 536 -4.36 -6.72 -31.95
CA ARG A 536 -4.50 -7.85 -31.03
C ARG A 536 -4.98 -7.38 -29.66
N CYS A 537 -5.88 -8.15 -29.07
CA CYS A 537 -6.34 -7.96 -27.70
C CYS A 537 -5.93 -9.15 -26.84
N ILE A 538 -5.52 -8.89 -25.60
CA ILE A 538 -5.22 -9.93 -24.63
C ILE A 538 -5.38 -9.40 -23.21
N SER A 539 -5.78 -10.28 -22.29
CA SER A 539 -5.82 -9.96 -20.87
C SER A 539 -4.44 -9.64 -20.33
N ALA A 540 -4.39 -8.60 -19.51
CA ALA A 540 -3.21 -8.23 -18.77
C ALA A 540 -2.71 -9.40 -17.90
N ASN A 541 -3.61 -10.05 -17.15
CA ASN A 541 -3.26 -11.22 -16.33
C ASN A 541 -2.51 -12.29 -17.13
N LYS A 542 -2.87 -12.48 -18.41
CA LYS A 542 -2.26 -13.47 -19.28
C LYS A 542 -0.84 -13.11 -19.72
N ILE A 543 -0.60 -11.86 -20.14
CA ILE A 543 0.76 -11.42 -20.47
C ILE A 543 1.66 -11.52 -19.23
N LEU A 544 1.16 -11.10 -18.07
CA LEU A 544 1.94 -11.13 -16.83
C LEU A 544 2.28 -12.57 -16.42
N GLY A 545 1.33 -13.49 -16.51
CA GLY A 545 1.58 -14.92 -16.24
C GLY A 545 2.55 -15.57 -17.23
N LEU A 546 2.66 -15.07 -18.46
CA LEU A 546 3.59 -15.58 -19.48
C LEU A 546 5.02 -15.08 -19.32
N HIS A 547 5.17 -13.82 -18.93
CA HIS A 547 6.44 -13.10 -19.09
C HIS A 547 6.93 -12.42 -17.81
N GLY A 548 6.16 -12.41 -16.73
CA GLY A 548 6.43 -11.58 -15.56
C GLY A 548 6.36 -12.27 -14.20
N LEU A 549 6.06 -13.57 -14.11
CA LEU A 549 6.01 -14.32 -12.84
C LEU A 549 6.95 -15.52 -12.87
N GLU A 550 7.56 -15.82 -11.72
CA GLU A 550 8.44 -17.00 -11.53
C GLU A 550 7.66 -18.34 -11.60
N CYS A 551 6.34 -18.29 -11.38
CA CYS A 551 5.48 -19.47 -11.42
C CYS A 551 4.56 -19.43 -12.66
N PRO A 552 4.57 -20.46 -13.53
CA PRO A 552 3.74 -20.48 -14.72
C PRO A 552 2.26 -20.61 -14.32
N MET A 553 1.48 -19.55 -14.55
CA MET A 553 0.03 -19.59 -14.41
C MET A 553 -0.58 -20.49 -15.50
N PRO A 554 -1.52 -21.41 -15.16
CA PRO A 554 -2.17 -22.27 -16.15
C PRO A 554 -2.78 -21.48 -17.31
N GLN A 555 -2.40 -21.84 -18.54
CA GLN A 555 -2.81 -21.19 -19.78
C GLN A 555 -4.18 -21.72 -20.26
N THR A 556 -5.28 -21.34 -19.64
CA THR A 556 -6.61 -21.57 -20.25
C THR A 556 -6.94 -20.46 -21.26
N GLY A 557 -7.32 -20.80 -22.50
CA GLY A 557 -7.77 -19.87 -23.55
C GLY A 557 -6.70 -19.41 -24.59
N HIS A 558 -7.01 -18.37 -25.37
CA HIS A 558 -6.23 -17.86 -26.54
C HIS A 558 -4.72 -17.71 -26.33
N GLY A 559 -3.88 -18.45 -27.07
CA GLY A 559 -2.42 -18.40 -26.95
C GLY A 559 -1.78 -17.10 -27.46
N CYS A 560 -0.70 -16.65 -26.82
CA CYS A 560 0.06 -15.42 -27.15
C CYS A 560 1.51 -15.70 -27.63
N GLY A 561 1.94 -16.97 -27.65
CA GLY A 561 3.36 -17.33 -27.74
C GLY A 561 4.09 -16.99 -29.04
N SER A 562 3.38 -16.57 -30.11
CA SER A 562 3.96 -16.32 -31.43
C SER A 562 3.92 -14.86 -31.90
N TRP A 563 3.48 -13.92 -31.05
CA TRP A 563 3.29 -12.53 -31.48
C TRP A 563 4.60 -11.73 -31.44
N ASN A 564 4.94 -11.08 -32.56
CA ASN A 564 6.01 -10.08 -32.59
C ASN A 564 5.52 -8.73 -32.05
N LEU A 565 5.89 -8.41 -30.82
CA LEU A 565 5.54 -7.16 -30.13
C LEU A 565 6.62 -6.06 -30.26
N GLN A 566 7.75 -6.32 -30.92
CA GLN A 566 8.85 -5.37 -30.99
C GLN A 566 8.41 -4.09 -31.70
N GLY A 567 8.52 -2.96 -31.00
CA GLY A 567 8.12 -1.63 -31.47
C GLY A 567 6.61 -1.46 -31.68
N ALA A 568 5.77 -2.38 -31.22
CA ALA A 568 4.32 -2.28 -31.37
C ALA A 568 3.76 -1.07 -30.60
N CYS A 569 2.67 -0.49 -31.08
CA CYS A 569 1.90 0.44 -30.24
C CYS A 569 1.12 -0.37 -29.22
N VAL A 570 1.07 0.09 -27.97
CA VAL A 570 0.37 -0.58 -26.88
C VAL A 570 -0.62 0.39 -26.26
N LEU A 571 -1.91 0.02 -26.28
CA LEU A 571 -2.98 0.72 -25.59
C LEU A 571 -3.39 -0.08 -24.35
N LEU A 572 -3.03 0.45 -23.20
CA LEU A 572 -3.46 -0.06 -21.91
C LEU A 572 -4.86 0.50 -21.62
N VAL A 573 -5.73 -0.29 -21.01
CA VAL A 573 -7.05 0.16 -20.54
C VAL A 573 -7.20 -0.18 -19.06
N SER A 574 -7.37 0.83 -18.22
CA SER A 574 -7.62 0.68 -16.78
C SER A 574 -8.24 1.95 -16.23
N HIS A 575 -9.52 1.90 -15.85
CA HIS A 575 -10.23 3.03 -15.26
C HIS A 575 -9.53 3.61 -14.02
N SER A 576 -9.05 2.75 -13.11
CA SER A 576 -8.34 3.22 -11.91
C SER A 576 -6.93 3.71 -12.20
N GLY A 577 -6.35 3.32 -13.34
CA GLY A 577 -4.94 3.46 -13.67
C GLY A 577 -4.01 2.84 -12.60
N GLY A 578 -4.53 1.92 -11.78
CA GLY A 578 -3.85 1.26 -10.66
C GLY A 578 -4.06 -0.25 -10.63
N SER A 579 -4.81 -0.82 -11.60
CA SER A 579 -4.98 -2.28 -11.73
C SER A 579 -3.62 -2.96 -11.81
N PHE A 580 -3.35 -3.87 -10.88
CA PHE A 580 -2.02 -4.49 -10.70
C PHE A 580 -1.44 -5.04 -12.01
N SER A 581 -2.18 -5.88 -12.73
CA SER A 581 -1.66 -6.54 -13.92
C SER A 581 -1.39 -5.56 -15.05
N THR A 582 -2.34 -4.65 -15.32
CA THR A 582 -2.16 -3.60 -16.34
C THR A 582 -0.95 -2.72 -16.02
N LEU A 583 -0.75 -2.37 -14.75
CA LEU A 583 0.40 -1.58 -14.30
C LEU A 583 1.72 -2.33 -14.46
N ASN A 584 1.80 -3.61 -14.09
CA ASN A 584 3.06 -4.36 -14.23
C ASN A 584 3.44 -4.62 -15.68
N ILE A 585 2.46 -4.92 -16.53
CA ILE A 585 2.70 -5.10 -17.97
C ILE A 585 3.14 -3.81 -18.62
N SER A 586 2.64 -2.66 -18.16
CA SER A 586 3.15 -1.38 -18.66
C SER A 586 4.63 -1.16 -18.35
N ASN A 587 5.19 -1.81 -17.32
CA ASN A 587 6.64 -1.85 -17.08
C ASN A 587 7.33 -2.92 -17.93
N LEU A 588 6.78 -4.14 -17.95
CA LEU A 588 7.32 -5.25 -18.74
C LEU A 588 7.45 -4.89 -20.22
N LEU A 589 6.41 -4.31 -20.82
CA LEU A 589 6.37 -3.98 -22.25
C LEU A 589 7.28 -2.82 -22.64
N GLN A 590 7.85 -2.07 -21.69
CA GLN A 590 8.87 -1.07 -22.01
C GLN A 590 10.14 -1.69 -22.62
N ALA A 591 10.41 -2.97 -22.33
CA ALA A 591 11.50 -3.70 -22.97
C ALA A 591 11.22 -3.97 -24.47
N ALA A 592 9.95 -4.10 -24.86
CA ALA A 592 9.55 -4.38 -26.24
C ALA A 592 9.23 -3.12 -27.04
N THR A 593 8.74 -2.06 -26.41
CA THR A 593 8.30 -0.83 -27.10
C THR A 593 8.35 0.42 -26.23
N ARG A 594 8.55 1.58 -26.87
CA ARG A 594 8.39 2.90 -26.25
C ARG A 594 7.02 3.53 -26.54
N HIS A 595 6.18 2.88 -27.35
CA HIS A 595 4.89 3.42 -27.80
C HIS A 595 3.74 2.95 -26.90
N LEU A 596 3.83 3.27 -25.61
CA LEU A 596 2.83 2.94 -24.59
C LEU A 596 1.86 4.12 -24.38
N PHE A 597 0.57 3.79 -24.36
CA PHE A 597 -0.56 4.68 -24.12
C PHE A 597 -1.50 4.05 -23.08
N ILE A 598 -2.27 4.86 -22.36
CA ILE A 598 -3.24 4.38 -21.35
C ILE A 598 -4.57 5.11 -21.50
N VAL A 599 -5.68 4.39 -21.36
CA VAL A 599 -7.02 4.93 -21.11
C VAL A 599 -7.37 4.74 -19.64
N THR A 600 -7.74 5.83 -18.96
CA THR A 600 -8.01 5.86 -17.51
C THR A 600 -9.07 6.92 -17.16
N SER A 601 -9.52 6.94 -15.90
CA SER A 601 -10.55 7.88 -15.43
C SER A 601 -10.07 9.30 -15.14
N GLU A 602 -8.77 9.46 -14.88
CA GLU A 602 -8.13 10.75 -14.57
C GLU A 602 -6.65 10.76 -14.98
N TRP A 603 -6.07 11.96 -15.10
CA TRP A 603 -4.71 12.13 -15.61
C TRP A 603 -3.62 11.64 -14.66
N ASP A 604 -3.72 11.94 -13.37
CA ASP A 604 -2.66 11.62 -12.39
C ASP A 604 -2.85 10.26 -11.70
N THR A 605 -3.13 9.25 -12.51
CA THR A 605 -3.09 7.84 -12.06
C THR A 605 -1.67 7.29 -12.04
N GLN A 606 -1.49 6.13 -11.43
CA GLN A 606 -0.18 5.50 -11.26
C GLN A 606 0.45 5.10 -12.60
N ILE A 607 -0.32 4.47 -13.49
CA ILE A 607 0.13 4.20 -14.86
C ILE A 607 0.40 5.52 -15.60
N GLY A 608 -0.50 6.51 -15.47
CA GLY A 608 -0.32 7.83 -16.08
C GLY A 608 1.03 8.48 -15.69
N LYS A 609 1.35 8.50 -14.40
CA LYS A 609 2.62 9.03 -13.89
C LYS A 609 3.84 8.26 -14.38
N GLN A 610 3.72 6.94 -14.53
CA GLN A 610 4.80 6.12 -15.09
C GLN A 610 5.03 6.46 -16.57
N LEU A 611 3.97 6.57 -17.37
CA LEU A 611 4.10 6.86 -18.80
C LEU A 611 4.60 8.29 -19.05
N ARG A 612 4.26 9.27 -18.20
CA ARG A 612 4.83 10.64 -18.28
C ARG A 612 6.33 10.69 -18.01
N GLN A 613 6.93 9.65 -17.43
CA GLN A 613 8.38 9.59 -17.25
C GLN A 613 9.11 9.09 -18.49
N LEU A 614 8.39 8.54 -19.49
CA LEU A 614 9.00 7.98 -20.69
C LEU A 614 9.28 9.03 -21.77
N ASP A 615 8.49 10.11 -21.82
CA ASP A 615 8.58 11.15 -22.86
C ASP A 615 7.71 12.38 -22.51
N GLU A 616 7.96 13.50 -23.16
CA GLU A 616 7.19 14.76 -23.03
C GLU A 616 5.85 14.75 -23.79
N THR A 617 5.66 13.78 -24.70
CA THR A 617 4.40 13.65 -25.46
C THR A 617 3.24 13.08 -24.62
N SER A 618 2.02 13.57 -24.86
CA SER A 618 0.83 13.09 -24.14
C SER A 618 0.54 11.62 -24.48
N ARG A 619 0.46 10.77 -23.45
CA ARG A 619 0.29 9.30 -23.54
C ARG A 619 -0.95 8.77 -22.84
N ILE A 620 -1.79 9.68 -22.35
CA ILE A 620 -2.90 9.37 -21.47
C ILE A 620 -4.19 9.83 -22.16
N PHE A 621 -5.13 8.93 -22.29
CA PHE A 621 -6.53 9.24 -22.52
C PHE A 621 -7.23 9.24 -21.16
N SER A 622 -7.96 10.30 -20.86
CA SER A 622 -8.74 10.46 -19.65
C SER A 622 -10.21 10.61 -20.03
N THR A 623 -11.08 9.87 -19.35
CA THR A 623 -12.53 10.12 -19.41
C THR A 623 -12.95 11.32 -18.55
N ASP A 624 -12.03 11.83 -17.71
CA ASP A 624 -12.22 12.94 -16.77
C ASP A 624 -13.44 12.81 -15.86
N ILE A 625 -13.84 11.56 -15.58
CA ILE A 625 -14.91 11.23 -14.63
C ILE A 625 -14.36 11.00 -13.22
N GLY A 626 -13.06 10.70 -13.10
CA GLY A 626 -12.39 10.40 -11.83
C GLY A 626 -12.74 9.02 -11.28
N LEU A 627 -12.12 8.66 -10.15
CA LEU A 627 -12.37 7.37 -9.51
C LEU A 627 -13.82 7.24 -9.02
N ARG A 628 -14.42 6.06 -9.26
CA ARG A 628 -15.77 5.72 -8.80
C ARG A 628 -15.73 4.66 -7.69
N PRO A 629 -16.45 4.86 -6.58
CA PRO A 629 -16.51 3.87 -5.49
C PRO A 629 -17.38 2.64 -5.79
N ALA A 630 -18.33 2.73 -6.74
CA ALA A 630 -19.36 1.71 -6.94
C ALA A 630 -18.87 0.51 -7.76
N GLU A 631 -17.92 0.76 -8.65
CA GLU A 631 -17.07 -0.15 -9.44
C GLU A 631 -16.46 0.71 -10.57
N PRO A 632 -15.32 0.35 -11.17
CA PRO A 632 -14.94 0.94 -12.45
C PRO A 632 -16.00 0.64 -13.52
N CYS A 633 -16.62 -0.55 -13.50
CA CYS A 633 -17.46 -1.08 -14.59
C CYS A 633 -18.79 -0.32 -14.85
N SER A 634 -19.29 0.48 -13.90
CA SER A 634 -20.58 1.19 -14.04
C SER A 634 -20.53 2.39 -14.98
N ILE A 635 -19.34 2.95 -15.23
CA ILE A 635 -19.13 4.15 -16.06
C ILE A 635 -17.85 4.06 -16.93
N SER A 636 -17.08 2.97 -16.83
CA SER A 636 -15.82 2.78 -17.59
C SER A 636 -16.01 2.82 -19.09
#